data_AF-A0A950FHI7-F1
#
_entry.id   AF-A0A950FHI7-F1
#
_cell.length_a   1.000
_cell.length_b   1.000
_cell.length_c   1.000
_cell.angle_alpha   90.00
_cell.angle_beta   90.00
_cell.angle_gamma   90.00
#
_symmetry.space_group_name_H-M   'P 1'
#
loop_
_entity.id
_entity.type
_entity.pdbx_description
1 polymer ?
#
loop_
_entity_poly.entity_id
_entity_poly.type
_entity_poly.pdbx_seq_one_letter_code
_entity_poly.pdbx_strand_id
1 'polypeptide(L)' 'MTTNEPSGSPRYLRITVIGLEFSSPILAGLVGGYYLGEYFHRSWLGLLMLGGGVFLGFYRLIMELRNFIKGAQ' A
#
# COMPACT_ATOMS: atom_id res chain seq x y z
N MET A 1 -36.58 6.84 22.01
CA MET A 1 -35.62 7.62 21.20
C MET A 1 -34.68 6.64 20.52
N THR A 2 -34.80 6.50 19.21
CA THR A 2 -33.99 5.62 18.35
C THR A 2 -32.71 6.34 17.96
N THR A 3 -31.56 5.92 18.49
CA THR A 3 -30.25 6.52 18.14
C THR A 3 -29.45 5.54 17.28
N ASN A 4 -29.63 5.68 15.97
CA ASN A 4 -28.68 5.43 14.88
C ASN A 4 -27.52 4.45 15.15
N GLU A 5 -27.71 3.19 14.77
CA GLU A 5 -26.58 2.31 14.46
C GLU A 5 -25.95 2.75 13.12
N PRO A 6 -24.63 3.01 13.03
CA PRO A 6 -23.99 3.22 11.74
C PRO A 6 -23.81 1.87 11.05
N SER A 7 -24.86 1.38 10.40
CA SER A 7 -24.91 0.12 9.64
C SER A 7 -24.08 0.13 8.33
N GLY A 8 -23.17 1.09 8.13
CA GLY A 8 -22.38 1.25 6.90
C GLY A 8 -20.84 1.28 7.06
N SER A 9 -20.29 1.43 8.27
CA SER A 9 -18.88 1.81 8.46
C SER A 9 -17.78 0.73 8.33
N PRO A 10 -17.99 -0.58 8.59
CA PRO A 10 -16.87 -1.53 8.63
C PRO A 10 -16.20 -1.78 7.27
N ARG A 11 -16.96 -1.66 6.18
CA ARG A 11 -16.51 -2.04 4.83
C ARG A 11 -15.67 -0.95 4.17
N TYR A 12 -16.05 0.31 4.33
CA TYR A 12 -15.29 1.45 3.81
C TYR A 12 -13.96 1.64 4.56
N LEU A 13 -13.97 1.50 5.90
CA LEU A 13 -12.73 1.56 6.70
C LEU A 13 -11.74 0.47 6.28
N ARG A 14 -12.20 -0.77 6.03
CA ARG A 14 -11.35 -1.84 5.51
C ARG A 14 -10.75 -1.51 4.16
N ILE A 15 -11.53 -0.97 3.23
CA ILE A 15 -11.04 -0.60 1.88
C ILE A 15 -10.00 0.52 1.99
N THR A 16 -10.23 1.52 2.83
CA THR A 16 -9.26 2.61 3.05
C THR A 16 -7.97 2.09 3.65
N VAL A 17 -8.04 1.20 4.65
CA VAL A 17 -6.85 0.57 5.25
C VAL A 17 -6.09 -0.26 4.22
N ILE A 18 -6.77 -1.06 3.39
CA ILE A 18 -6.14 -1.82 2.31
C ILE A 18 -5.44 -0.90 1.30
N GLY A 19 -6.08 0.22 0.92
CA GLY A 19 -5.49 1.22 0.03
C GLY A 19 -4.28 1.94 0.65
N LEU A 20 -4.31 2.17 1.96
CA LEU A 20 -3.22 2.80 2.72
C LEU A 20 -2.04 1.83 2.89
N GLU A 21 -2.31 0.55 3.15
CA GLU A 21 -1.29 -0.50 3.20
C GLU A 21 -0.62 -0.71 1.84
N PHE A 22 -1.39 -0.66 0.75
CA PHE A 22 -0.88 -0.73 -0.63
C PHE A 22 -0.02 0.47 -1.01
N SER A 23 -0.46 1.69 -0.65
CA SER A 23 0.26 2.92 -1.00
C SER A 23 1.51 3.14 -0.15
N SER A 24 1.59 2.56 1.05
CA SER A 24 2.74 2.72 1.95
C SER A 24 4.10 2.31 1.35
N PRO A 25 4.28 1.14 0.70
CA PRO A 25 5.55 0.78 0.06
C PRO A 25 5.84 1.63 -1.19
N ILE A 26 4.82 2.10 -1.90
CA ILE A 26 5.00 3.01 -3.06
C ILE A 26 5.54 4.36 -2.59
N LEU A 27 4.91 4.92 -1.54
CA LEU A 27 5.36 6.18 -0.94
C LEU A 27 6.75 6.03 -0.30
N ALA A 28 7.02 4.92 0.37
CA ALA A 28 8.35 4.64 0.92
C ALA A 28 9.42 4.53 -0.18
N GLY A 29 9.10 3.87 -1.30
CA GLY A 29 9.98 3.77 -2.47
C GLY A 29 10.20 5.13 -3.16
N LEU A 30 9.16 5.96 -3.25
CA LEU A 30 9.26 7.33 -3.80
C LEU A 30 10.14 8.22 -2.93
N VAL A 31 9.87 8.27 -1.63
CA VAL A 31 10.63 9.10 -0.67
C VAL A 31 12.07 8.60 -0.57
N GLY A 32 12.26 7.29 -0.36
CA GLY A 32 13.59 6.70 -0.29
C GLY A 32 14.38 6.88 -1.58
N GLY A 33 13.72 6.71 -2.74
CA GLY A 33 14.31 6.93 -4.04
C GLY A 33 14.73 8.36 -4.31
N TYR A 34 13.94 9.34 -3.85
CA TYR A 34 14.29 10.76 -3.92
C TYR A 34 15.56 11.06 -3.13
N TYR A 35 15.61 10.70 -1.85
CA TYR A 35 16.78 10.94 -1.00
C TYR A 35 18.03 10.17 -1.45
N LEU A 36 17.88 8.92 -1.90
CA LEU A 36 18.98 8.13 -2.45
C LEU A 36 19.50 8.73 -3.78
N GLY A 37 18.58 9.17 -4.64
CA GLY A 37 18.93 9.83 -5.90
C GLY A 37 19.70 11.12 -5.69
N GLU A 38 19.29 11.92 -4.71
CA GLU A 38 19.96 13.15 -4.29
C GLU A 38 21.33 12.86 -3.67
N TYR A 39 21.41 11.88 -2.76
CA TYR A 39 22.67 11.50 -2.10
C TYR A 39 23.72 10.98 -3.10
N PHE A 40 23.34 10.09 -4.01
CA PHE A 40 24.25 9.48 -4.97
C PHE A 40 24.37 10.24 -6.31
N HIS A 41 23.67 11.36 -6.48
CA HIS A 41 23.59 12.14 -7.72
C HIS A 41 23.24 11.28 -8.95
N ARG A 42 22.38 10.28 -8.73
CA ARG A 42 22.08 9.21 -9.70
C ARG A 42 20.58 9.01 -9.77
N SER A 43 19.95 9.67 -10.76
CA SER A 43 18.49 9.70 -10.95
C SER A 43 17.86 8.31 -11.17
N TRP A 44 18.63 7.35 -11.69
CA TRP A 44 18.16 5.98 -11.92
C TRP A 44 17.94 5.18 -10.62
N LEU A 45 18.59 5.53 -9.51
CA LEU A 45 18.33 4.91 -8.20
C LEU A 45 16.94 5.24 -7.68
N GLY A 46 16.45 6.46 -7.94
CA GLY A 46 15.10 6.86 -7.61
C GLY A 46 14.05 6.04 -8.37
N LEU A 47 14.28 5.81 -9.67
CA LEU A 47 13.43 4.94 -10.50
C LEU A 47 13.44 3.48 -10.02
N LEU A 48 14.59 2.94 -9.62
CA LEU A 48 14.70 1.58 -9.08
C LEU A 48 13.97 1.44 -7.74
N MET A 49 14.10 2.42 -6.84
CA MET A 49 13.41 2.41 -5.55
C MET A 49 11.90 2.60 -5.69
N LEU A 50 11.46 3.47 -6.60
CA LEU A 50 10.05 3.62 -6.96
C LEU A 50 9.50 2.30 -7.53
N GLY A 51 10.21 1.71 -8.50
CA GLY A 51 9.83 0.42 -9.10
C GLY A 51 9.76 -0.70 -8.07
N GLY A 52 10.73 -0.75 -7.14
CA GLY A 52 10.73 -1.67 -6.01
C GLY A 52 9.55 -1.46 -5.07
N GLY A 53 9.23 -0.20 -4.72
CA GLY A 53 8.08 0.15 -3.90
C GLY A 53 6.75 -0.24 -4.53
N VAL A 54 6.58 -0.02 -5.83
CA VAL A 54 5.41 -0.47 -6.61
C VAL A 54 5.33 -2.00 -6.61
N PHE A 55 6.44 -2.69 -6.88
CA PHE A 55 6.48 -4.15 -6.88
C PHE A 55 6.10 -4.73 -5.52
N LEU A 56 6.64 -4.19 -4.43
CA LEU A 56 6.31 -4.58 -3.06
C LEU A 56 4.84 -4.32 -2.72
N GLY A 57 4.29 -3.18 -3.15
CA GLY A 57 2.87 -2.87 -3.00
C GLY A 57 1.96 -3.89 -3.67
N PHE A 58 2.24 -4.21 -4.94
CA PHE A 58 1.49 -5.24 -5.67
C PHE A 58 1.70 -6.65 -5.10
N TYR A 59 2.92 -7.00 -4.71
CA TYR A 59 3.21 -8.30 -4.10
C TYR A 59 2.40 -8.50 -2.82
N ARG A 60 2.36 -7.48 -1.95
CA ARG A 60 1.57 -7.51 -0.71
C ARG A 60 0.08 -7.60 -1.02
N LEU A 61 -0.42 -6.85 -2.01
CA LEU A 61 -1.83 -6.94 -2.45
C LEU A 61 -2.20 -8.35 -2.92
N ILE A 62 -1.34 -9.01 -3.71
CA ILE A 62 -1.56 -10.37 -4.20
C ILE A 62 -1.52 -11.38 -3.04
N MET A 63 -0.60 -11.21 -2.09
CA MET A 63 -0.51 -12.01 -0.87
C MET A 63 -1.78 -11.88 -0.01
N GLU A 64 -2.24 -10.65 0.23
CA GLU A 64 -3.47 -10.36 0.99
C GLU A 64 -4.68 -11.00 0.31
N LEU A 65 -4.79 -10.86 -1.02
CA LEU A 65 -5.86 -11.46 -1.81
C LEU A 65 -5.82 -12.99 -1.75
N ARG A 66 -4.62 -13.58 -1.84
CA ARG A 66 -4.41 -15.03 -1.70
C ARG A 66 -4.82 -15.53 -0.32
N ASN A 67 -4.47 -14.79 0.74
CA ASN A 67 -4.84 -15.13 2.12
C ASN A 67 -6.35 -15.03 2.32
N PHE A 68 -7.00 -14.02 1.75
CA PHE A 68 -8.46 -13.90 1.74
C PHE A 68 -9.15 -15.08 1.06
N ILE A 69 -8.65 -15.51 -0.11
CA ILE A 69 -9.21 -16.65 -0.84
C ILE A 69 -9.01 -17.95 -0.05
N LYS A 70 -7.83 -18.14 0.56
CA LYS A 70 -7.54 -19.34 1.37
C LYS A 70 -8.30 -19.39 2.69
N GLY A 71 -8.54 -18.24 3.33
CA GLY A 71 -9.31 -18.16 4.59
C GLY A 71 -10.83 -18.23 4.40
N ALA A 72 -11.30 -18.25 3.15
CA ALA A 72 -12.71 -18.42 2.80
C ALA A 72 -13.10 -19.87 2.47
N GLN A 73 -12.13 -20.80 2.48
CA GLN A 73 -12.34 -22.26 2.42
C GLN A 73 -12.28 -22.86 3.83
#